data_AF-E4Z6M9-F1
#
_entry.id   AF-E4Z6M9-F1
#
_cell.length_a   1.000
_cell.length_b   1.000
_cell.length_c   1.000
_cell.angle_alpha   90.00
_cell.angle_beta   90.00
_cell.angle_gamma   90.00
#
_symmetry.space_group_name_H-M   'P 1'
#
loop_
_entity.id
_entity.type
_entity.pdbx_description
1 polymer ?
#
loop_
_entity_poly.entity_id
_entity_poly.type
_entity_poly.pdbx_seq_one_letter_code
_entity_poly.pdbx_strand_id
1 'polypeptide(L)'
;MLNENFVFSRPLSVTGAYFLPTRRIDGIDFAEEVFFHQMTLDRIENGEYILQNTQFTDQWSTSFGKKWWKFWGSKQFTAVIKIKQTRPYYDSSSFVTNLFNQTGDNFYDDGVLKMKLVNETLFMNKNCWYLLPQAYSLTLTKI
;
A
#
# COMPACT_ATOMS: atom_id res chain seq x y z
N MET A 1 -0.45 -8.28 12.64
CA MET A 1 -0.59 -7.76 11.27
C MET A 1 -1.72 -6.75 11.23
N LEU A 2 -1.62 -5.73 10.39
CA LEU A 2 -2.72 -4.80 10.12
C LEU A 2 -3.87 -5.56 9.46
N ASN A 3 -5.10 -5.27 9.87
CA ASN A 3 -6.33 -5.83 9.31
C ASN A 3 -7.52 -4.95 9.67
N GLU A 4 -8.71 -5.24 9.15
CA GLU A 4 -9.89 -4.41 9.35
C GLU A 4 -10.29 -4.20 10.83
N ASN A 5 -9.98 -5.15 11.72
CA ASN A 5 -10.26 -5.09 13.15
C ASN A 5 -9.11 -4.50 13.98
N PHE A 6 -8.07 -3.97 13.32
CA PHE A 6 -6.89 -3.45 13.99
C PHE A 6 -7.15 -2.09 14.65
N VAL A 7 -6.71 -1.95 15.90
CA VAL A 7 -6.67 -0.69 16.65
C VAL A 7 -5.25 -0.44 17.13
N PHE A 8 -4.82 0.83 17.12
CA PHE A 8 -3.50 1.25 17.59
C PHE A 8 -3.57 2.52 18.43
N SER A 9 -2.60 2.67 19.32
CA SER A 9 -2.55 3.77 20.30
C SER A 9 -1.43 4.78 20.05
N ARG A 10 -0.54 4.53 19.09
CA ARG A 10 0.60 5.39 18.75
C ARG A 10 0.90 5.33 17.27
N PRO A 11 1.56 6.35 16.69
CA PRO A 11 1.95 6.33 15.29
C PRO A 11 2.75 5.08 14.94
N LEU A 12 2.42 4.46 13.80
CA LEU A 12 3.03 3.22 13.34
C LEU A 12 3.74 3.43 12.00
N SER A 13 4.93 2.84 11.85
CA SER A 13 5.62 2.84 10.55
C SER A 13 5.08 1.67 9.73
N VAL A 14 4.49 2.00 8.59
CA VAL A 14 3.85 1.05 7.67
C VAL A 14 4.43 1.22 6.27
N THR A 15 4.36 0.17 5.46
CA THR A 15 4.74 0.24 4.06
C THR A 15 3.48 0.23 3.20
N GLY A 16 3.34 1.23 2.33
CA GLY A 16 2.35 1.24 1.27
C GLY A 16 2.92 0.67 -0.02
N ALA A 17 2.07 -0.01 -0.78
CA ALA A 17 2.32 -0.43 -2.15
C ALA A 17 1.41 0.37 -3.08
N TYR A 18 1.97 0.87 -4.17
CA TYR A 18 1.27 1.65 -5.18
C TYR A 18 1.53 1.10 -6.57
N PHE A 19 0.46 0.82 -7.32
CA PHE A 19 0.60 0.27 -8.68
C PHE A 19 0.57 1.36 -9.74
N LEU A 20 1.71 1.57 -10.39
CA LEU A 20 1.88 2.50 -11.49
C LEU A 20 1.37 1.87 -12.78
N PRO A 21 0.37 2.47 -13.47
CA PRO A 21 -0.15 1.94 -14.72
C PRO A 21 0.84 2.14 -15.87
N THR A 22 0.79 1.33 -16.93
CA THR A 22 1.52 1.61 -18.17
C THR A 22 1.14 2.99 -18.71
N ARG A 23 2.14 3.79 -19.07
CA ARG A 23 1.94 5.08 -19.74
C ARG A 23 3.01 5.33 -20.80
N ARG A 24 2.65 6.03 -21.86
CA ARG A 24 3.59 6.60 -22.83
C ARG A 24 3.76 8.08 -22.56
N ILE A 25 5.00 8.52 -22.35
CA ILE A 25 5.33 9.93 -22.07
C ILE A 25 6.49 10.33 -22.97
N ASP A 26 6.33 11.41 -23.73
CA ASP A 26 7.33 11.92 -24.68
C ASP A 26 7.85 10.85 -25.65
N GLY A 27 6.95 9.93 -26.06
CA GLY A 27 7.28 8.83 -26.97
C GLY A 27 7.92 7.61 -26.31
N ILE A 28 8.19 7.64 -25.00
CA ILE A 28 8.78 6.55 -24.22
C ILE A 28 7.66 5.78 -23.53
N ASP A 29 7.63 4.46 -23.72
CA ASP A 29 6.69 3.57 -23.04
C ASP A 29 7.28 3.16 -21.67
N PHE A 30 6.50 3.36 -20.61
CA PHE A 30 6.84 2.98 -19.24
C PHE A 30 6.00 1.79 -18.81
N ALA A 31 6.67 0.73 -18.36
CA ALA A 31 6.03 -0.50 -17.90
C ALA A 31 5.28 -0.30 -16.57
N GLU A 32 4.40 -1.25 -16.24
CA GLU A 32 3.75 -1.31 -14.93
C GLU A 32 4.77 -1.70 -13.86
N GLU A 33 4.73 -1.01 -12.73
CA GLU A 33 5.64 -1.24 -11.62
C GLU A 33 4.89 -1.05 -10.29
N VAL A 34 5.19 -1.90 -9.31
CA VAL A 34 4.78 -1.66 -7.92
C VAL A 34 5.84 -0.85 -7.22
N PHE A 35 5.43 0.29 -6.71
CA PHE A 35 6.27 1.15 -5.91
C PHE A 35 5.95 0.98 -4.42
N PHE A 36 6.99 0.77 -3.62
CA PHE A 36 6.88 0.62 -2.16
C PHE A 36 7.38 1.85 -1.45
N HIS A 37 6.64 2.28 -0.43
CA HIS A 37 6.97 3.50 0.31
C HIS A 37 6.64 3.40 1.79
N GLN A 38 7.56 3.83 2.64
CA GLN A 38 7.33 3.88 4.08
C GLN A 38 6.60 5.16 4.47
N MET A 39 5.57 5.01 5.30
CA MET A 39 4.73 6.09 5.80
C MET A 39 4.45 5.91 7.27
N THR A 40 3.97 6.97 7.91
CA THR A 40 3.50 6.91 9.29
C THR A 40 1.98 6.82 9.30
N LEU A 41 1.43 5.71 9.76
CA LEU A 41 0.02 5.58 10.10
C LEU A 41 -0.23 6.40 11.37
N ASP A 42 -0.99 7.48 11.22
CA ASP A 42 -1.22 8.51 12.24
C ASP A 42 -2.47 8.21 13.07
N ARG A 43 -3.60 7.93 12.40
CA ARG A 43 -4.88 7.59 13.07
C ARG A 43 -5.81 6.78 12.16
N ILE A 44 -6.87 6.25 12.74
CA ILE A 44 -8.05 5.75 12.03
C ILE A 44 -9.16 6.78 12.20
N GLU A 45 -9.78 7.18 11.09
CA GLU A 45 -10.86 8.17 11.07
C GLU A 45 -11.89 7.73 10.02
N ASN A 46 -13.16 7.58 10.42
CA ASN A 46 -14.27 7.21 9.53
C ASN A 46 -14.04 5.92 8.71
N GLY A 47 -13.42 4.90 9.31
CA GLY A 47 -13.13 3.63 8.62
C GLY A 47 -11.96 3.72 7.62
N GLU A 48 -11.15 4.78 7.69
CA GLU A 48 -9.95 4.97 6.87
C GLU A 48 -8.71 5.08 7.75
N TYR A 49 -7.63 4.43 7.30
CA TYR A 49 -6.27 4.70 7.74
C TYR A 49 -5.83 6.06 7.18
N ILE A 50 -5.41 6.95 8.06
CA ILE A 50 -4.82 8.24 7.72
C ILE A 50 -3.30 8.12 7.85
N LEU A 51 -2.60 8.27 6.73
CA LEU A 51 -1.16 8.08 6.63
C LEU A 51 -0.47 9.42 6.34
N GLN A 52 0.52 9.76 7.16
CA GLN A 52 1.42 10.88 6.94
C GLN A 52 2.57 10.44 6.05
N ASN A 53 2.76 11.19 4.98
CA ASN A 53 3.67 10.89 3.91
C ASN A 53 4.69 12.03 3.78
N THR A 54 5.60 12.09 4.76
CA THR A 54 6.52 13.21 4.96
C THR A 54 7.74 13.20 4.03
N GLN A 55 7.95 12.11 3.27
CA GLN A 55 9.15 11.94 2.45
C GLN A 55 9.00 12.47 1.01
N PHE A 56 7.79 12.68 0.48
CA PHE A 56 7.62 13.40 -0.79
C PHE A 56 7.59 14.90 -0.56
N THR A 57 8.70 15.44 -0.08
CA THR A 57 8.98 16.86 -0.27
C THR A 57 9.66 17.03 -1.62
N ASP A 58 9.48 18.18 -2.27
CA ASP A 58 10.10 18.50 -3.56
C ASP A 58 11.63 18.30 -3.58
N GLN A 59 12.27 18.17 -2.42
CA GLN A 59 13.71 18.05 -2.20
C GLN A 59 14.29 16.63 -2.36
N TRP A 60 13.48 15.56 -2.43
CA TRP A 60 14.00 14.23 -2.82
C TRP A 60 14.48 14.21 -4.30
N SER A 61 14.25 15.29 -5.05
CA SER A 61 14.53 15.40 -6.50
C SER A 61 16.01 15.43 -6.88
N THR A 62 16.96 15.44 -5.94
CA THR A 62 18.35 15.76 -6.24
C THR A 62 19.38 14.65 -5.96
N SER A 63 18.98 13.47 -5.49
CA SER A 63 19.93 12.36 -5.35
C SER A 63 19.27 11.03 -5.70
N PHE A 64 19.80 10.41 -6.76
CA PHE A 64 19.24 9.28 -7.52
C PHE A 64 17.99 9.64 -8.31
N GLY A 65 18.23 10.11 -9.54
CA GLY A 65 17.23 10.66 -10.44
C GLY A 65 16.00 9.78 -10.61
N LYS A 66 14.90 10.18 -9.97
CA LYS A 66 13.56 9.88 -10.47
C LYS A 66 12.65 11.09 -10.27
N LYS A 67 12.65 12.02 -11.24
CA LYS A 67 11.65 13.09 -11.45
C LYS A 67 10.22 12.55 -11.72
N TRP A 68 10.00 11.25 -11.55
CA TRP A 68 8.87 10.45 -12.02
C TRP A 68 7.58 10.82 -11.31
N TRP A 69 7.61 11.13 -10.01
CA TRP A 69 6.40 11.55 -9.29
C TRP A 69 5.74 12.83 -9.86
N LYS A 70 6.53 13.73 -10.48
CA LYS A 70 5.98 14.91 -11.19
C LYS A 70 5.20 14.49 -12.44
N PHE A 71 5.60 13.40 -13.09
CA PHE A 71 4.97 12.86 -14.30
C PHE A 71 3.73 12.00 -13.99
N TRP A 72 3.74 11.24 -12.89
CA TRP A 72 2.59 10.41 -12.49
C TRP A 72 1.44 11.22 -11.87
N GLY A 73 1.73 12.46 -11.46
CA GLY A 73 0.77 13.43 -10.96
C GLY A 73 0.81 13.50 -9.43
N SER A 74 0.98 14.71 -8.90
CA SER A 74 1.11 15.02 -7.47
C SER A 74 -0.11 14.62 -6.63
N LYS A 75 -1.29 14.41 -7.25
CA LYS A 75 -2.51 14.00 -6.53
C LYS A 75 -2.40 12.63 -5.86
N GLN A 76 -1.52 11.75 -6.36
CA GLN A 76 -1.38 10.38 -5.86
C GLN A 76 -0.34 10.29 -4.73
N PHE A 77 0.54 11.30 -4.62
CA PHE A 77 1.64 11.39 -3.67
C PHE A 77 1.46 12.61 -2.77
N THR A 78 0.27 12.73 -2.18
CA THR A 78 -0.05 13.81 -1.24
C THR A 78 0.63 13.58 0.10
N ALA A 79 0.84 14.66 0.86
CA ALA A 79 1.39 14.61 2.22
C ALA A 79 0.53 13.78 3.18
N VAL A 80 -0.77 13.66 2.90
CA VAL A 80 -1.69 12.80 3.62
C VAL A 80 -2.34 11.82 2.64
N ILE A 81 -2.24 10.53 2.92
CA ILE A 81 -2.88 9.47 2.15
C ILE A 81 -4.00 8.85 3.00
N LYS A 82 -5.13 8.55 2.37
CA LYS A 82 -6.28 7.89 3.02
C LYS A 82 -6.54 6.55 2.37
N ILE A 83 -6.64 5.49 3.19
CA ILE A 83 -6.88 4.13 2.72
C ILE A 83 -8.00 3.52 3.56
N LYS A 84 -9.09 3.08 2.94
CA LYS A 84 -10.19 2.39 3.64
C LYS A 84 -9.66 1.13 4.35
N GLN A 85 -10.09 0.89 5.58
CA GLN A 85 -9.71 -0.31 6.34
C GLN A 85 -10.18 -1.61 5.67
N THR A 86 -11.26 -1.52 4.90
CA THR A 86 -11.82 -2.63 4.09
C THR A 86 -11.09 -2.86 2.78
N ARG A 87 -10.12 -1.99 2.42
CA ARG A 87 -9.31 -2.22 1.23
C ARG A 87 -8.41 -3.44 1.49
N PRO A 88 -8.21 -4.31 0.48
CA PRO A 88 -7.26 -5.40 0.59
C PRO A 88 -5.84 -4.93 0.94
N TYR A 89 -5.01 -5.85 1.39
CA TYR A 89 -3.60 -5.63 1.66
C TYR A 89 -2.74 -6.17 0.51
N TYR A 90 -1.58 -5.56 0.28
CA TYR A 90 -0.63 -6.05 -0.71
C TYR A 90 0.22 -7.17 -0.12
N ASP A 91 0.42 -8.24 -0.87
CA ASP A 91 1.45 -9.23 -0.60
C ASP A 91 2.15 -9.63 -1.92
N SER A 92 3.26 -10.35 -1.82
CA SER A 92 4.04 -10.79 -2.96
C SER A 92 3.22 -11.58 -3.98
N SER A 93 3.56 -11.41 -5.27
CA SER A 93 2.84 -12.10 -6.34
C SER A 93 2.84 -13.61 -6.19
N SER A 94 3.97 -14.20 -5.79
CA SER A 94 4.09 -15.63 -5.53
C SER A 94 3.14 -16.09 -4.43
N PHE A 95 3.04 -15.36 -3.32
CA PHE A 95 2.18 -15.72 -2.20
C PHE A 95 0.70 -15.68 -2.58
N VAL A 96 0.22 -14.55 -3.09
CA VAL A 96 -1.21 -14.38 -3.43
C VAL A 96 -1.62 -15.29 -4.57
N THR A 97 -0.76 -15.50 -5.56
CA THR A 97 -1.04 -16.45 -6.66
C THR A 97 -1.13 -17.89 -6.15
N ASN A 98 -0.21 -18.30 -5.27
CA ASN A 98 -0.27 -19.64 -4.69
C ASN A 98 -1.53 -19.83 -3.81
N LEU A 99 -1.88 -18.83 -3.00
CA LEU A 99 -3.11 -18.83 -2.20
C LEU A 99 -4.34 -18.99 -3.09
N PHE A 100 -4.43 -18.19 -4.15
CA PHE A 100 -5.52 -18.26 -5.11
C PHE A 100 -5.60 -19.62 -5.81
N ASN A 101 -4.47 -20.18 -6.23
CA ASN A 101 -4.43 -21.49 -6.87
C ASN A 101 -4.86 -22.62 -5.93
N GLN A 102 -4.57 -22.52 -4.62
CA GLN A 102 -4.92 -23.54 -3.64
C GLN A 102 -6.38 -23.45 -3.18
N THR A 103 -6.92 -22.23 -3.04
CA THR A 103 -8.21 -21.99 -2.38
C THR A 103 -9.30 -21.50 -3.32
N GLY A 104 -8.94 -21.02 -4.51
CA GLY A 104 -9.84 -20.31 -5.42
C GLY A 104 -10.19 -18.88 -5.00
N ASP A 105 -9.57 -18.37 -3.93
CA ASP A 105 -9.84 -17.04 -3.38
C ASP A 105 -8.56 -16.35 -2.90
N ASN A 106 -8.63 -15.06 -2.58
CA ASN A 106 -7.51 -14.24 -2.11
C ASN A 106 -7.63 -13.86 -0.62
N PHE A 107 -8.38 -14.63 0.16
CA PHE A 107 -8.44 -14.47 1.60
C PHE A 107 -7.38 -15.32 2.30
N TYR A 108 -6.51 -14.64 3.04
CA TYR A 108 -5.67 -15.28 4.04
C TYR A 108 -6.48 -15.44 5.32
N ASP A 109 -6.53 -16.66 5.86
CA ASP A 109 -7.21 -17.00 7.09
C ASP A 109 -6.34 -17.98 7.90
N ASP A 110 -5.89 -17.57 9.09
CA ASP A 110 -5.12 -18.42 10.01
C ASP A 110 -5.97 -18.93 11.20
N GLY A 111 -7.29 -18.72 11.15
CA GLY A 111 -8.23 -19.05 12.22
C GLY A 111 -8.35 -17.98 13.30
N VAL A 112 -7.41 -17.04 13.38
CA VAL A 112 -7.45 -15.88 14.30
C VAL A 112 -7.65 -14.59 13.52
N LEU A 113 -7.06 -14.52 12.34
CA LEU A 113 -7.01 -13.36 11.48
C LEU A 113 -7.51 -13.73 10.09
N LYS A 114 -8.38 -12.86 9.55
CA LYS A 114 -8.82 -12.93 8.16
C LYS A 114 -8.50 -11.64 7.43
N MET A 115 -7.90 -11.76 6.25
CA MET A 115 -7.49 -10.63 5.42
C MET A 115 -7.71 -10.90 3.95
N LYS A 116 -8.11 -9.89 3.19
CA LYS A 116 -8.11 -9.95 1.72
C LYS A 116 -6.77 -9.45 1.18
N LEU A 117 -6.15 -10.19 0.26
CA LEU A 117 -4.82 -9.89 -0.28
C LEU A 117 -4.84 -9.61 -1.79
N VAL A 118 -3.95 -8.76 -2.26
CA VAL A 118 -3.78 -8.45 -3.70
C VAL A 118 -2.31 -8.41 -4.07
N ASN A 119 -2.02 -8.56 -5.35
CA ASN A 119 -0.68 -8.37 -5.90
C ASN A 119 -0.79 -7.67 -7.28
N GLU A 120 0.35 -7.36 -7.90
CA GLU A 120 0.39 -6.70 -9.21
C GLU A 120 -0.27 -7.46 -10.37
N THR A 121 -0.39 -8.79 -10.28
CA THR A 121 -1.00 -9.63 -11.32
C THR A 121 -2.48 -9.94 -11.06
N LEU A 122 -2.92 -9.86 -9.81
CA LEU A 122 -4.21 -10.33 -9.31
C LEU A 122 -4.84 -9.31 -8.37
N PHE A 123 -6.01 -8.82 -8.77
CA PHE A 123 -6.94 -8.04 -7.95
C PHE A 123 -6.47 -6.65 -7.48
N MET A 124 -5.22 -6.26 -7.74
CA MET A 124 -4.74 -4.91 -7.45
C MET A 124 -5.21 -3.93 -8.52
N ASN A 125 -5.82 -2.83 -8.08
CA ASN A 125 -6.29 -1.78 -8.98
C ASN A 125 -5.16 -0.79 -9.26
N LYS A 126 -5.08 -0.34 -10.51
CA LYS A 126 -4.16 0.72 -10.93
C LYS A 126 -4.50 2.03 -10.22
N ASN A 127 -3.47 2.84 -10.00
CA ASN A 127 -3.58 4.13 -9.32
C ASN A 127 -4.16 4.09 -7.90
N CYS A 128 -3.97 2.99 -7.19
CA CYS A 128 -4.50 2.81 -5.84
C CYS A 128 -3.37 2.42 -4.86
N TRP A 129 -3.43 3.01 -3.66
CA TRP A 129 -2.60 2.61 -2.53
C TRP A 129 -3.21 1.43 -1.78
N TYR A 130 -2.33 0.49 -1.44
CA TYR A 130 -2.57 -0.67 -0.60
C TYR A 130 -1.53 -0.68 0.53
N LEU A 131 -1.86 -1.27 1.67
CA LEU A 131 -0.90 -1.46 2.76
C LEU A 131 -0.34 -2.87 2.75
N LEU A 132 0.92 -3.02 3.12
CA LEU A 132 1.43 -4.32 3.51
C LEU A 132 0.80 -4.72 4.87
N PRO A 133 0.49 -6.01 5.11
CA PRO A 133 0.01 -6.50 6.40
C PRO A 133 0.98 -6.25 7.56
N GLN A 134 2.28 -6.19 7.26
CA GLN A 134 3.32 -6.02 8.26
C GLN A 134 3.58 -4.54 8.52
N ALA A 135 3.71 -4.18 9.80
CA ALA A 135 4.12 -2.86 10.23
C ALA A 135 5.25 -3.00 11.26
N TYR A 136 6.24 -2.11 11.16
CA TYR A 136 7.53 -2.26 11.85
C TYR A 136 7.44 -2.06 13.37
N SER A 137 6.42 -1.35 13.85
CA SER A 137 6.27 -0.97 15.26
C SER A 137 4.96 -1.44 15.91
N LEU A 138 4.40 -2.54 15.41
CA LEU A 138 3.13 -3.08 15.93
C LEU A 138 3.24 -3.45 17.41
N THR A 139 2.33 -2.90 18.21
CA THR A 139 2.02 -3.39 19.55
C THR A 139 0.54 -3.68 19.56
N LEU A 140 0.19 -4.95 19.72
CA LEU A 140 -1.19 -5.40 19.70
C LEU A 140 -1.81 -5.10 21.07
N THR A 141 -2.73 -4.15 21.10
CA THR A 141 -3.70 -4.05 22.20
C THR A 141 -4.87 -4.95 21.88
N LYS A 142 -5.11 -5.96 22.73
CA LYS A 142 -6.29 -6.82 22.64
C LYS A 142 -7.54 -5.96 22.83
N ILE A 143 -8.53 -6.11 21.95
CA ILE A 143 -9.90 -5.60 22.13
C ILE A 143 -10.67 -6.63 22.94
#